data_AF-R9M7R6-F1
#
_entry.id   AF-R9M7R6-F1
#
_cell.length_a   1.000
_cell.length_b   1.000
_cell.length_c   1.000
_cell.angle_alpha   90.00
_cell.angle_beta   90.00
_cell.angle_gamma   90.00
#
_symmetry.space_group_name_H-M   'P 1'
#
loop_
_entity.id
_entity.type
_entity.pdbx_description
1 polymer ?
#
loop_
_entity_poly.entity_id
_entity_poly.type
_entity_poly.pdbx_seq_one_letter_code
_entity_poly.pdbx_strand_id
1 'polypeptide(L)'
;MRNPHPCSSRRSHGTGAQTLGQTRIAAIAHLGDLLCAIHYVCSGIGKLALTDELNAFTNQTARFRNARRAFLFAGESCGDILTELEASEPRTDTKLISYGAAHRCVQLPVHLLPCDDTGAVQLQIMSVPDYRRRLTQAALKSQYQPSPNPAWDALFQGMPFVMAADMDLRRLDAAVSIARQEGHPQIALAALEGQAEAVLFPRYRDTGKARVFILTGETISEVTGWPPVTYSPPRTQFLTAEGDVIDAPSLQAPGRAGR
;
A
#
# COMPACT_ATOMS: atom_id res chain seq x y z
N MET A 1 9.58 38.26 12.39
CA MET A 1 8.64 38.45 11.26
C MET A 1 9.43 38.45 9.97
N ARG A 2 9.44 37.32 9.25
CA ARG A 2 9.96 37.19 7.88
C ARG A 2 8.87 36.52 7.07
N ASN A 3 8.35 37.20 6.06
CA ASN A 3 7.55 36.60 5.01
C ASN A 3 8.47 35.73 4.15
N PRO A 4 8.12 34.46 3.88
CA PRO A 4 8.65 33.76 2.73
C PRO A 4 7.74 34.03 1.52
N HIS A 5 8.35 34.50 0.45
CA HIS A 5 7.78 34.63 -0.88
C HIS A 5 7.38 33.25 -1.46
N PRO A 6 6.43 33.22 -2.41
CA PRO A 6 5.80 31.99 -2.89
C PRO A 6 6.78 31.11 -3.66
N CYS A 7 6.73 29.82 -3.36
CA CYS A 7 7.45 28.79 -4.11
C CYS A 7 6.91 28.76 -5.55
N SER A 8 7.71 29.27 -6.47
CA SER A 8 7.49 29.20 -7.92
C SER A 8 7.26 27.75 -8.34
N SER A 9 6.08 27.48 -8.89
CA SER A 9 5.71 26.22 -9.52
C SER A 9 6.55 25.98 -10.78
N ARG A 10 7.73 25.38 -10.62
CA ARG A 10 8.46 24.80 -11.74
C ARG A 10 7.74 23.53 -12.17
N ARG A 11 6.89 23.68 -13.19
CA ARG A 11 6.44 22.55 -14.02
C ARG A 11 7.69 21.88 -14.55
N SER A 12 7.98 20.68 -14.10
CA SER A 12 8.87 19.77 -14.79
C SER A 12 8.22 19.40 -16.13
N HIS A 13 8.43 20.23 -17.14
CA HIS A 13 8.37 19.79 -18.54
C HIS A 13 9.61 18.93 -18.81
N GLY A 14 9.62 17.74 -18.22
CA GLY A 14 10.47 16.64 -18.63
C GLY A 14 9.64 15.76 -19.54
N THR A 15 10.11 15.58 -20.77
CA THR A 15 9.53 14.70 -21.80
C THR A 15 9.61 13.23 -21.37
N GLY A 16 8.80 12.85 -20.38
CA GLY A 16 8.29 11.51 -20.21
C GLY A 16 6.85 11.56 -20.67
N ALA A 17 6.55 10.95 -21.82
CA ALA A 17 5.16 10.83 -22.26
C ALA A 17 4.35 10.21 -21.11
N GLN A 18 3.33 10.91 -20.61
CA GLN A 18 2.33 10.29 -19.75
C GLN A 18 1.66 9.21 -20.58
N THR A 19 2.15 7.97 -20.45
CA THR A 19 1.68 6.82 -21.22
C THR A 19 0.25 6.43 -20.87
N LEU A 20 -0.31 6.96 -19.77
CA LEU A 20 -1.66 6.68 -19.28
C LEU A 20 -2.69 7.80 -19.51
N GLY A 21 -2.34 8.90 -20.21
CA GLY A 21 -3.22 10.06 -20.39
C GLY A 21 -3.22 11.01 -19.18
N GLN A 22 -4.28 11.80 -18.98
CA GLN A 22 -4.39 12.76 -17.85
C GLN A 22 -4.56 12.11 -16.47
N THR A 23 -4.37 10.81 -16.35
CA THR A 23 -4.50 10.09 -15.09
C THR A 23 -3.26 10.21 -14.23
N ARG A 24 -3.42 10.08 -12.92
CA ARG A 24 -2.34 10.09 -11.92
C ARG A 24 -1.83 8.71 -11.52
N ILE A 25 -2.26 7.65 -12.20
CA ILE A 25 -1.67 6.32 -12.04
C ILE A 25 -0.17 6.41 -12.34
N ALA A 26 0.65 6.25 -11.30
CA ALA A 26 2.10 6.24 -11.40
C ALA A 26 2.63 4.93 -11.97
N ALA A 27 1.94 3.81 -11.66
CA ALA A 27 2.28 2.48 -12.17
C ALA A 27 1.07 1.54 -12.10
N ILE A 28 1.14 0.43 -12.85
CA ILE A 28 0.26 -0.72 -12.69
C ILE A 28 1.12 -1.90 -12.27
N ALA A 29 0.77 -2.55 -11.17
CA ALA A 29 1.43 -3.76 -10.69
C ALA A 29 0.52 -4.98 -10.85
N HIS A 30 1.12 -6.12 -11.18
CA HIS A 30 0.47 -7.43 -11.21
C HIS A 30 1.12 -8.31 -10.14
N LEU A 31 0.44 -8.44 -9.00
CA LEU A 31 0.89 -9.14 -7.79
C LEU A 31 0.08 -10.42 -7.65
N GLY A 32 0.59 -11.54 -8.18
CA GLY A 32 -0.14 -12.80 -8.17
C GLY A 32 -1.45 -12.72 -8.95
N ASP A 33 -2.59 -12.80 -8.25
CA ASP A 33 -3.94 -12.66 -8.80
C ASP A 33 -4.52 -11.23 -8.65
N LEU A 34 -3.73 -10.28 -8.13
CA LEU A 34 -4.13 -8.90 -7.85
C LEU A 34 -3.47 -7.90 -8.80
N LEU A 35 -4.28 -7.09 -9.47
CA LEU A 35 -3.86 -5.90 -10.17
C LEU A 35 -4.01 -4.67 -9.29
N CYS A 36 -2.96 -3.87 -9.20
CA CYS A 36 -2.96 -2.62 -8.44
C CYS A 36 -2.74 -1.44 -9.36
N ALA A 37 -3.65 -0.46 -9.32
CA ALA A 37 -3.36 0.89 -9.79
C ALA A 37 -2.62 1.63 -8.67
N ILE A 38 -1.38 2.02 -8.93
CA ILE A 38 -0.53 2.69 -7.95
C ILE A 38 -0.63 4.21 -8.14
N HIS A 39 -0.97 4.92 -7.07
CA HIS A 39 -0.97 6.38 -7.02
C HIS A 39 0.04 6.84 -5.97
N TYR A 40 0.93 7.76 -6.34
CA TYR A 40 1.84 8.38 -5.37
C TYR A 40 1.15 9.57 -4.69
N VAL A 41 0.85 9.40 -3.41
CA VAL A 41 0.16 10.34 -2.54
C VAL A 41 1.20 11.16 -1.78
N CYS A 42 1.26 12.45 -2.05
CA CYS A 42 2.00 13.39 -1.23
C CYS A 42 1.38 14.78 -1.30
N SER A 43 1.71 15.61 -0.31
CA SER A 43 1.18 16.96 -0.20
C SER A 43 1.51 17.80 -1.43
N GLY A 44 0.51 18.53 -1.94
CA GLY A 44 0.69 19.45 -3.06
C GLY A 44 0.77 18.83 -4.46
N ILE A 45 0.86 17.50 -4.62
CA ILE A 45 0.79 16.86 -5.94
C ILE A 45 -0.61 17.00 -6.55
N GLY A 46 -1.66 17.01 -5.72
CA GLY A 46 -3.01 17.44 -6.08
C GLY A 46 -4.01 16.33 -6.40
N LYS A 47 -5.23 16.77 -6.72
CA LYS A 47 -6.47 16.00 -6.89
C LYS A 47 -6.47 15.09 -8.13
N LEU A 48 -7.31 14.06 -8.12
CA LEU A 48 -7.48 13.10 -9.22
C LEU A 48 -8.92 13.10 -9.76
N ALA A 49 -9.09 12.69 -11.03
CA ALA A 49 -10.40 12.47 -11.63
C ALA A 49 -10.78 10.99 -11.51
N LEU A 50 -11.42 10.59 -10.40
CA LEU A 50 -11.62 9.17 -10.05
C LEU A 50 -12.22 8.31 -11.18
N THR A 51 -13.20 8.85 -11.91
CA THR A 51 -13.81 8.16 -13.06
C THR A 51 -12.79 7.90 -14.16
N ASP A 52 -11.93 8.87 -14.46
CA ASP A 52 -10.92 8.73 -15.51
C ASP A 52 -9.83 7.75 -15.07
N GLU A 53 -9.42 7.77 -13.79
CA GLU A 53 -8.49 6.80 -13.20
C GLU A 53 -9.03 5.35 -13.33
N LEU A 54 -10.29 5.13 -12.94
CA LEU A 54 -10.92 3.80 -13.00
C LEU A 54 -11.07 3.30 -14.45
N ASN A 55 -11.43 4.19 -15.37
CA ASN A 55 -11.54 3.88 -16.79
C ASN A 55 -10.18 3.50 -17.38
N ALA A 56 -9.14 4.30 -17.12
CA ALA A 56 -7.79 4.01 -17.59
C ALA A 56 -7.28 2.68 -17.02
N PHE A 57 -7.45 2.46 -15.72
CA PHE A 57 -7.05 1.21 -15.09
C PHE A 57 -7.76 0.00 -15.69
N THR A 58 -9.08 0.12 -15.90
CA THR A 58 -9.88 -0.95 -16.51
C THR A 58 -9.45 -1.28 -17.94
N ASN A 59 -9.21 -0.25 -18.75
CA ASN A 59 -8.83 -0.41 -20.14
C ASN A 59 -7.45 -1.07 -20.27
N GLN A 60 -6.48 -0.61 -19.47
CA GLN A 60 -5.11 -1.12 -19.54
C GLN A 60 -4.97 -2.55 -19.02
N THR A 61 -5.88 -2.96 -18.14
CA THR A 61 -5.91 -4.30 -17.57
C THR A 61 -6.98 -5.20 -18.19
N ALA A 62 -7.60 -4.80 -19.30
CA ALA A 62 -8.72 -5.53 -19.93
C ALA A 62 -8.39 -6.98 -20.33
N ARG A 63 -7.10 -7.28 -20.60
CA ARG A 63 -6.63 -8.65 -20.88
C ARG A 63 -6.66 -9.59 -19.66
N PHE A 64 -6.66 -9.04 -18.44
CA PHE A 64 -6.64 -9.78 -17.19
C PHE A 64 -8.04 -9.86 -16.59
N ARG A 65 -8.90 -10.70 -17.19
CA ARG A 65 -10.34 -10.74 -16.87
C ARG A 65 -10.67 -11.29 -15.48
N ASN A 66 -9.83 -12.17 -14.95
CA ASN A 66 -10.07 -12.90 -13.70
C ASN A 66 -9.23 -12.38 -12.52
N ALA A 67 -8.43 -11.34 -12.75
CA ALA A 67 -7.59 -10.77 -11.70
C ALA A 67 -8.41 -9.80 -10.83
N ARG A 68 -8.21 -9.90 -9.52
CA ARG A 68 -8.72 -8.94 -8.54
C ARG A 68 -8.11 -7.58 -8.82
N ARG A 69 -8.79 -6.52 -8.41
CA ARG A 69 -8.35 -5.14 -8.64
C ARG A 69 -8.34 -4.35 -7.35
N ALA A 70 -7.30 -3.59 -7.12
CA ALA A 70 -7.15 -2.70 -5.98
C ALA A 70 -6.48 -1.40 -6.40
N PHE A 71 -6.61 -0.39 -5.53
CA PHE A 71 -5.79 0.80 -5.57
C PHE A 71 -4.69 0.64 -4.53
N LEU A 72 -3.52 1.21 -4.82
CA LEU A 72 -2.40 1.21 -3.92
C LEU A 72 -1.89 2.63 -3.81
N PHE A 73 -2.07 3.22 -2.64
CA PHE A 73 -1.65 4.57 -2.33
C PHE A 73 -0.26 4.51 -1.73
N ALA A 74 0.72 4.80 -2.58
CA ALA A 74 2.13 4.83 -2.23
C ALA A 74 2.52 6.21 -1.72
N GLY A 75 3.46 6.29 -0.79
CA GLY A 75 3.97 7.55 -0.27
C GLY A 75 5.25 7.33 0.54
N GLU A 76 5.88 8.41 0.99
CA GLU A 76 7.13 8.32 1.76
C GLU A 76 6.95 7.46 3.02
N SER A 77 5.88 7.69 3.77
CA SER A 77 5.46 6.85 4.89
C SER A 77 3.95 6.64 4.91
N CYS A 78 3.48 5.62 5.65
CA CYS A 78 2.04 5.47 5.90
C CYS A 78 1.43 6.68 6.62
N GLY A 79 2.20 7.37 7.48
CA GLY A 79 1.76 8.58 8.18
C GLY A 79 1.50 9.75 7.23
N ASP A 80 2.38 9.94 6.24
CA ASP A 80 2.21 11.00 5.23
C ASP A 80 1.01 10.74 4.34
N ILE A 81 0.82 9.48 3.93
CA ILE A 81 -0.37 9.07 3.17
C ILE A 81 -1.62 9.38 3.98
N LEU A 82 -1.68 8.95 5.25
CA LEU A 82 -2.83 9.19 6.12
C LEU A 82 -3.13 10.68 6.31
N THR A 83 -2.11 11.49 6.50
CA THR A 83 -2.25 12.95 6.65
C THR A 83 -2.95 13.56 5.42
N GLU A 84 -2.56 13.13 4.22
CA GLU A 84 -3.19 13.57 2.97
C GLU A 84 -4.60 12.99 2.77
N LEU A 85 -4.88 11.77 3.24
CA LEU A 85 -6.22 11.18 3.18
C LEU A 85 -7.21 11.83 4.16
N GLU A 86 -6.72 12.31 5.29
CA GLU A 86 -7.51 12.95 6.35
C GLU A 86 -7.64 14.46 6.15
N ALA A 87 -6.79 15.05 5.30
CA ALA A 87 -6.88 16.44 4.89
C ALA A 87 -8.28 16.77 4.35
N SER A 88 -8.96 17.68 5.04
CA SER A 88 -10.26 18.18 4.64
C SER A 88 -10.08 19.40 3.74
N GLU A 89 -10.32 19.23 2.44
CA GLU A 89 -10.35 20.36 1.52
C GLU A 89 -11.80 20.80 1.22
N PRO A 90 -12.04 22.13 1.10
CA PRO A 90 -13.32 22.63 0.65
C PRO A 90 -13.65 22.05 -0.73
N ARG A 91 -14.88 21.53 -0.86
CA ARG A 91 -15.40 20.98 -2.11
C ARG A 91 -15.46 22.11 -3.14
N THR A 92 -14.48 22.14 -4.00
CA THR A 92 -14.45 22.97 -5.20
C THR A 92 -15.21 22.21 -6.27
N ASP A 93 -16.12 22.90 -6.97
CA ASP A 93 -17.05 22.33 -7.96
C ASP A 93 -16.30 21.91 -9.26
N THR A 94 -15.34 21.01 -9.08
CA THR A 94 -14.39 20.54 -10.07
C THR A 94 -14.48 19.02 -10.16
N LYS A 95 -14.29 18.48 -11.37
CA LYS A 95 -14.26 17.02 -11.63
C LYS A 95 -13.18 16.29 -10.79
N LEU A 96 -12.21 17.03 -10.26
CA LEU A 96 -11.10 16.51 -9.48
C LEU A 96 -11.45 16.43 -7.99
N ILE A 97 -11.16 15.29 -7.36
CA ILE A 97 -11.39 15.04 -5.94
C ILE A 97 -10.06 14.78 -5.22
N SER A 98 -10.00 15.07 -3.92
CA SER A 98 -8.82 14.77 -3.09
C SER A 98 -8.59 13.25 -2.97
N TYR A 99 -7.37 12.84 -2.61
CA TYR A 99 -7.07 11.44 -2.34
C TYR A 99 -7.93 10.89 -1.20
N GLY A 100 -8.20 11.68 -0.16
CA GLY A 100 -9.13 11.32 0.91
C GLY A 100 -10.55 11.05 0.42
N ALA A 101 -11.06 11.87 -0.49
CA ALA A 101 -12.36 11.65 -1.11
C ALA A 101 -12.34 10.39 -2.01
N ALA A 102 -11.28 10.20 -2.80
CA ALA A 102 -11.11 9.00 -3.62
C ALA A 102 -11.07 7.72 -2.77
N HIS A 103 -10.32 7.72 -1.66
CA HIS A 103 -10.22 6.61 -0.70
C HIS A 103 -11.60 6.17 -0.16
N ARG A 104 -12.48 7.15 0.11
CA ARG A 104 -13.84 6.90 0.61
C ARG A 104 -14.82 6.48 -0.48
N CYS A 105 -14.66 6.97 -1.70
CA CYS A 105 -15.61 6.74 -2.80
C CYS A 105 -15.30 5.49 -3.64
N VAL A 106 -14.05 5.07 -3.72
CA VAL A 106 -13.65 3.93 -4.54
C VAL A 106 -14.17 2.62 -3.93
N GLN A 107 -14.83 1.81 -4.74
CA GLN A 107 -15.37 0.51 -4.28
C GLN A 107 -14.27 -0.56 -4.17
N LEU A 108 -13.20 -0.43 -4.97
CA LEU A 108 -12.06 -1.33 -4.91
C LEU A 108 -11.35 -1.23 -3.54
N PRO A 109 -10.69 -2.31 -3.07
CA PRO A 109 -9.77 -2.25 -1.94
C PRO A 109 -8.71 -1.16 -2.16
N VAL A 110 -8.29 -0.51 -1.08
CA VAL A 110 -7.21 0.47 -1.11
C VAL A 110 -6.15 0.07 -0.09
N HIS A 111 -4.95 -0.21 -0.58
CA HIS A 111 -3.81 -0.57 0.24
C HIS A 111 -2.90 0.66 0.41
N LEU A 112 -2.48 0.95 1.64
CA LEU A 112 -1.43 1.95 1.85
C LEU A 112 -0.07 1.29 1.68
N LEU A 113 0.85 1.91 0.96
CA LEU A 113 2.19 1.38 0.74
C LEU A 113 3.26 2.43 1.10
N PRO A 114 4.01 2.23 2.20
CA PRO A 114 5.18 3.06 2.45
C PRO A 114 6.28 2.74 1.43
N CYS A 115 7.02 3.75 0.98
CA CYS A 115 8.12 3.56 0.01
C CYS A 115 9.44 3.28 0.73
N ASP A 116 9.45 2.23 1.54
CA ASP A 116 10.58 1.77 2.36
C ASP A 116 10.70 0.23 2.32
N ASP A 117 11.59 -0.32 3.16
CA ASP A 117 11.77 -1.77 3.28
C ASP A 117 10.50 -2.49 3.74
N THR A 118 9.66 -1.85 4.56
CA THR A 118 8.37 -2.42 5.00
C THR A 118 7.43 -2.56 3.79
N GLY A 119 7.39 -1.55 2.92
CA GLY A 119 6.63 -1.60 1.68
C GLY A 119 7.11 -2.69 0.71
N ALA A 120 8.42 -2.89 0.60
CA ALA A 120 8.97 -3.97 -0.21
C ALA A 120 8.49 -5.35 0.26
N VAL A 121 8.53 -5.60 1.58
CA VAL A 121 8.03 -6.85 2.18
C VAL A 121 6.51 -6.97 2.03
N GLN A 122 5.75 -5.87 2.15
CA GLN A 122 4.32 -5.86 1.89
C GLN A 122 3.99 -6.29 0.46
N LEU A 123 4.71 -5.77 -0.56
CA LEU A 123 4.53 -6.18 -1.95
C LEU A 123 4.88 -7.65 -2.18
N GLN A 124 5.94 -8.15 -1.54
CA GLN A 124 6.31 -9.57 -1.56
C GLN A 124 5.18 -10.44 -1.00
N ILE A 125 4.60 -10.06 0.14
CA ILE A 125 3.43 -10.74 0.72
C ILE A 125 2.26 -10.73 -0.26
N MET A 126 1.91 -9.56 -0.80
CA MET A 126 0.77 -9.38 -1.70
C MET A 126 0.95 -10.10 -3.05
N SER A 127 2.18 -10.44 -3.43
CA SER A 127 2.46 -11.23 -4.64
C SER A 127 2.08 -12.71 -4.53
N VAL A 128 1.81 -13.18 -3.30
CA VAL A 128 1.45 -14.57 -3.02
C VAL A 128 -0.08 -14.74 -3.09
N PRO A 129 -0.60 -15.67 -3.90
CA PRO A 129 -2.03 -15.98 -3.90
C PRO A 129 -2.52 -16.41 -2.51
N ASP A 130 -3.71 -15.97 -2.14
CA ASP A 130 -4.33 -16.25 -0.83
C ASP A 130 -3.45 -15.90 0.39
N TYR A 131 -2.56 -14.91 0.25
CA TYR A 131 -1.59 -14.54 1.30
C TYR A 131 -2.24 -14.33 2.67
N ARG A 132 -3.44 -13.72 2.76
CA ARG A 132 -4.14 -13.49 4.05
C ARG A 132 -4.43 -14.80 4.77
N ARG A 133 -4.96 -15.79 4.05
CA ARG A 133 -5.27 -17.11 4.63
C ARG A 133 -3.99 -17.83 5.02
N ARG A 134 -3.00 -17.86 4.12
CA ARG A 134 -1.73 -18.57 4.33
C ARG A 134 -0.95 -17.99 5.50
N LEU A 135 -0.81 -16.66 5.57
CA LEU A 135 -0.17 -15.98 6.70
C LEU A 135 -0.94 -16.18 8.00
N THR A 136 -2.27 -16.11 7.98
CA THR A 136 -3.08 -16.35 9.18
C THR A 136 -2.89 -17.78 9.71
N GLN A 137 -2.86 -18.78 8.83
CA GLN A 137 -2.59 -20.17 9.20
C GLN A 137 -1.18 -20.34 9.78
N ALA A 138 -0.16 -19.79 9.11
CA ALA A 138 1.23 -19.88 9.56
C ALA A 138 1.46 -19.12 10.88
N ALA A 139 0.85 -17.95 11.07
CA ALA A 139 0.98 -17.14 12.28
C ALA A 139 0.28 -17.78 13.49
N LEU A 140 -0.92 -18.35 13.29
CA LEU A 140 -1.72 -18.90 14.39
C LEU A 140 -1.40 -20.37 14.70
N LYS A 141 -0.82 -21.12 13.76
CA LYS A 141 -0.45 -22.54 13.90
C LYS A 141 -1.62 -23.35 14.48
N SER A 142 -1.41 -24.05 15.61
CA SER A 142 -2.43 -24.85 16.29
C SER A 142 -3.62 -24.05 16.84
N GLN A 143 -3.52 -22.72 16.91
CA GLN A 143 -4.59 -21.83 17.36
C GLN A 143 -5.45 -21.31 16.20
N TYR A 144 -5.14 -21.68 14.95
CA TYR A 144 -5.94 -21.29 13.79
C TYR A 144 -7.33 -21.92 13.86
N GLN A 145 -8.36 -21.07 13.86
CA GLN A 145 -9.74 -21.48 13.70
C GLN A 145 -10.36 -20.74 12.51
N PRO A 146 -10.87 -21.44 11.49
CA PRO A 146 -11.48 -20.77 10.35
C PRO A 146 -12.73 -20.01 10.78
N SER A 147 -12.92 -18.82 10.21
CA SER A 147 -14.12 -18.03 10.43
C SER A 147 -15.15 -18.25 9.32
N PRO A 148 -16.44 -18.43 9.65
CA PRO A 148 -17.53 -18.35 8.67
C PRO A 148 -17.87 -16.90 8.29
N ASN A 149 -17.49 -15.92 9.12
CA ASN A 149 -17.72 -14.49 8.86
C ASN A 149 -16.60 -13.94 7.94
N PRO A 150 -16.94 -13.41 6.75
CA PRO A 150 -15.94 -12.88 5.81
C PRO A 150 -15.26 -11.58 6.28
N ALA A 151 -15.73 -10.97 7.37
CA ALA A 151 -15.15 -9.75 7.93
C ALA A 151 -13.75 -9.98 8.52
N TRP A 152 -13.40 -11.21 8.90
CA TRP A 152 -12.10 -11.55 9.50
C TRP A 152 -11.55 -12.88 8.98
N ASP A 153 -10.24 -13.07 9.13
CA ASP A 153 -9.50 -14.18 8.51
C ASP A 153 -9.56 -15.48 9.34
N ALA A 154 -9.71 -15.36 10.66
CA ALA A 154 -9.80 -16.48 11.59
C ALA A 154 -10.43 -16.05 12.92
N LEU A 155 -10.67 -17.02 13.80
CA LEU A 155 -10.79 -16.79 15.23
C LEU A 155 -9.47 -17.16 15.91
N PHE A 156 -9.02 -16.31 16.82
CA PHE A 156 -7.85 -16.52 17.68
C PHE A 156 -8.31 -16.49 19.13
N GLN A 157 -8.36 -17.66 19.78
CA GLN A 157 -8.85 -17.77 21.17
C GLN A 157 -10.26 -17.16 21.36
N GLY A 158 -11.15 -17.35 20.38
CA GLY A 158 -12.51 -16.78 20.37
C GLY A 158 -12.58 -15.29 19.98
N MET A 159 -11.46 -14.65 19.65
CA MET A 159 -11.41 -13.27 19.17
C MET A 159 -11.32 -13.22 17.64
N PRO A 160 -12.07 -12.35 16.94
CA PRO A 160 -11.88 -12.08 15.52
C PRO A 160 -10.44 -11.69 15.20
N PHE A 161 -9.81 -12.37 14.25
CA PHE A 161 -8.43 -12.14 13.85
C PHE A 161 -8.36 -11.66 12.40
N VAL A 162 -7.64 -10.58 12.14
CA VAL A 162 -7.50 -9.97 10.82
C VAL A 162 -6.03 -9.77 10.47
N MET A 163 -5.62 -10.32 9.32
CA MET A 163 -4.32 -10.04 8.71
C MET A 163 -4.32 -8.62 8.14
N ALA A 164 -3.37 -7.81 8.59
CA ALA A 164 -3.26 -6.38 8.30
C ALA A 164 -2.00 -6.01 7.50
N ALA A 165 -1.18 -7.00 7.11
CA ALA A 165 0.08 -6.78 6.40
C ALA A 165 -0.05 -6.07 5.03
N ASP A 166 -1.26 -6.03 4.45
CA ASP A 166 -1.57 -5.33 3.20
C ASP A 166 -2.11 -3.89 3.39
N MET A 167 -2.27 -3.44 4.64
CA MET A 167 -2.68 -2.08 4.98
C MET A 167 -3.99 -1.59 4.33
N ASP A 168 -4.96 -2.48 4.13
CA ASP A 168 -6.35 -2.10 3.82
C ASP A 168 -7.09 -1.63 5.09
N LEU A 169 -6.89 -0.36 5.46
CA LEU A 169 -7.48 0.19 6.69
C LEU A 169 -9.01 0.22 6.67
N ARG A 170 -9.63 0.34 5.50
CA ARG A 170 -11.09 0.25 5.36
C ARG A 170 -11.60 -1.11 5.78
N ARG A 171 -10.90 -2.18 5.39
CA ARG A 171 -11.20 -3.53 5.84
C ARG A 171 -11.02 -3.68 7.35
N LEU A 172 -9.96 -3.11 7.92
CA LEU A 172 -9.75 -3.15 9.38
C LEU A 172 -10.86 -2.42 10.14
N ASP A 173 -11.23 -1.21 9.69
CA ASP A 173 -12.30 -0.41 10.30
C ASP A 173 -13.66 -1.12 10.21
N ALA A 174 -13.96 -1.76 9.07
CA ALA A 174 -15.15 -2.58 8.91
C ALA A 174 -15.16 -3.80 9.85
N ALA A 175 -14.03 -4.51 9.95
CA ALA A 175 -13.90 -5.65 10.86
C ALA A 175 -14.10 -5.26 12.32
N VAL A 176 -13.54 -4.13 12.76
CA VAL A 176 -13.78 -3.58 14.11
C VAL A 176 -15.25 -3.26 14.33
N SER A 177 -15.90 -2.63 13.35
CA SER A 177 -17.32 -2.27 13.45
C SER A 177 -18.22 -3.50 13.57
N ILE A 178 -18.02 -4.49 12.71
CA ILE A 178 -18.79 -5.74 12.71
C ILE A 178 -18.53 -6.54 13.99
N ALA A 179 -17.28 -6.68 14.41
CA ALA A 179 -16.92 -7.37 15.65
C ALA A 179 -17.65 -6.77 16.87
N ARG A 180 -17.72 -5.44 16.97
CA ARG A 180 -18.46 -4.76 18.04
C ARG A 180 -19.96 -5.02 17.99
N GLN A 181 -20.55 -5.06 16.80
CA GLN A 181 -21.97 -5.40 16.64
C GLN A 181 -22.25 -6.86 17.05
N GLU A 182 -21.29 -7.76 16.84
CA GLU A 182 -21.35 -9.16 17.26
C GLU A 182 -20.91 -9.40 18.72
N GLY A 183 -20.71 -8.33 19.50
CA GLY A 183 -20.41 -8.42 20.93
C GLY A 183 -18.93 -8.66 21.28
N HIS A 184 -18.03 -8.58 20.30
CA HIS A 184 -16.59 -8.63 20.55
C HIS A 184 -16.07 -7.22 20.89
N PRO A 185 -15.45 -7.04 22.08
CA PRO A 185 -14.99 -5.71 22.51
C PRO A 185 -13.79 -5.19 21.69
N GLN A 186 -12.99 -6.11 21.15
CA GLN A 186 -11.81 -5.82 20.32
C GLN A 186 -11.51 -6.98 19.37
N ILE A 187 -10.70 -6.72 18.35
CA ILE A 187 -10.18 -7.73 17.41
C ILE A 187 -8.68 -7.99 17.64
N ALA A 188 -8.13 -9.03 17.03
CA ALA A 188 -6.69 -9.27 16.94
C ALA A 188 -6.21 -8.91 15.52
N LEU A 189 -5.08 -8.22 15.41
CA LEU A 189 -4.43 -7.84 14.16
C LEU A 189 -3.02 -8.42 14.10
N ALA A 190 -2.57 -8.84 12.92
CA ALA A 190 -1.16 -9.12 12.67
C ALA A 190 -0.65 -8.34 11.45
N ALA A 191 0.49 -7.68 11.59
CA ALA A 191 1.08 -6.82 10.57
C ALA A 191 2.61 -6.82 10.63
N LEU A 192 3.25 -6.13 9.69
CA LEU A 192 4.69 -5.87 9.74
C LEU A 192 5.02 -4.86 10.86
N GLU A 193 6.24 -4.92 11.39
CA GLU A 193 6.69 -4.07 12.50
C GLU A 193 6.53 -2.57 12.18
N GLY A 194 7.07 -2.12 11.05
CA GLY A 194 6.97 -0.71 10.62
C GLY A 194 5.52 -0.23 10.43
N GLN A 195 4.62 -1.11 9.96
CA GLN A 195 3.19 -0.80 9.84
C GLN A 195 2.51 -0.69 11.21
N ALA A 196 2.85 -1.59 12.12
CA ALA A 196 2.27 -1.65 13.45
C ALA A 196 2.65 -0.40 14.24
N GLU A 197 3.93 -0.04 14.27
CA GLU A 197 4.41 1.14 15.00
C GLU A 197 3.88 2.44 14.43
N ALA A 198 3.96 2.62 13.11
CA ALA A 198 3.60 3.89 12.48
C ALA A 198 2.09 4.15 12.46
N VAL A 199 1.26 3.10 12.40
CA VAL A 199 -0.20 3.26 12.16
C VAL A 199 -1.05 2.45 13.12
N LEU A 200 -0.81 1.14 13.22
CA LEU A 200 -1.81 0.27 13.84
C LEU A 200 -1.84 0.40 15.37
N PHE A 201 -0.69 0.67 16.00
CA PHE A 201 -0.59 0.92 17.43
C PHE A 201 -1.38 2.18 17.82
N PRO A 202 -1.11 3.40 17.29
CA PRO A 202 -1.87 4.59 17.67
C PRO A 202 -3.36 4.48 17.31
N ARG A 203 -3.68 3.88 16.14
CA ARG A 203 -5.05 3.91 15.60
C ARG A 203 -5.97 2.85 16.20
N TYR A 204 -5.45 1.65 16.49
CA TYR A 204 -6.26 0.50 16.92
C TYR A 204 -5.88 -0.02 18.30
N ARG A 205 -4.59 -0.15 18.64
CA ARG A 205 -4.17 -0.68 19.94
C ARG A 205 -4.45 0.30 21.06
N ASP A 206 -3.93 1.51 20.93
CA ASP A 206 -3.94 2.51 22.00
C ASP A 206 -5.36 3.07 22.22
N THR A 207 -6.26 2.89 21.24
CA THR A 207 -7.69 3.19 21.35
C THR A 207 -8.55 2.01 21.81
N GLY A 208 -7.93 0.87 22.17
CA GLY A 208 -8.61 -0.33 22.68
C GLY A 208 -9.48 -1.05 21.65
N LYS A 209 -9.29 -0.79 20.35
CA LYS A 209 -10.05 -1.45 19.27
C LYS A 209 -9.45 -2.80 18.89
N ALA A 210 -8.14 -2.98 19.06
CA ALA A 210 -7.46 -4.21 18.69
C ALA A 210 -6.25 -4.56 19.55
N ARG A 211 -5.93 -5.85 19.63
CA ARG A 211 -4.61 -6.37 20.02
C ARG A 211 -3.78 -6.52 18.76
N VAL A 212 -2.62 -5.85 18.69
CA VAL A 212 -1.77 -5.86 17.49
C VAL A 212 -0.53 -6.72 17.76
N PHE A 213 -0.28 -7.69 16.88
CA PHE A 213 0.86 -8.60 16.88
C PHE A 213 1.77 -8.32 15.68
N ILE A 214 3.07 -8.51 15.87
CA ILE A 214 4.07 -8.37 14.80
C ILE A 214 4.27 -9.73 14.13
N LEU A 215 4.23 -9.75 12.80
CA LEU A 215 4.58 -10.93 12.02
C LEU A 215 6.07 -11.22 12.14
N THR A 216 6.42 -12.48 12.40
CA THR A 216 7.82 -12.90 12.44
C THR A 216 8.36 -13.10 11.03
N GLY A 217 9.65 -12.84 10.84
CA GLY A 217 10.31 -13.09 9.56
C GLY A 217 10.26 -14.55 9.11
N GLU A 218 10.24 -15.49 10.06
CA GLU A 218 10.02 -16.92 9.82
C GLU A 218 8.65 -17.17 9.16
N THR A 219 7.57 -16.62 9.72
CA THR A 219 6.21 -16.75 9.18
C THR A 219 6.11 -16.18 7.76
N ILE A 220 6.74 -15.02 7.53
CA ILE A 220 6.75 -14.38 6.21
C ILE A 220 7.55 -15.24 5.21
N SER A 221 8.70 -15.78 5.63
CA SER A 221 9.54 -16.63 4.79
C SER A 221 8.86 -17.95 4.43
N GLU A 222 8.15 -18.57 5.38
CA GLU A 222 7.38 -19.79 5.16
C GLU A 222 6.31 -19.61 4.07
N VAL A 223 5.61 -18.46 4.08
CA VAL A 223 4.53 -18.20 3.12
C VAL A 223 5.04 -17.71 1.78
N THR A 224 6.01 -16.80 1.79
CA THR A 224 6.51 -16.16 0.56
C THR A 224 7.58 -16.98 -0.14
N GLY A 225 8.29 -17.85 0.58
CA GLY A 225 9.45 -18.59 0.08
C GLY A 225 10.74 -17.75 0.03
N TRP A 226 10.69 -16.50 0.48
CA TRP A 226 11.81 -15.56 0.43
C TRP A 226 12.02 -14.89 1.79
N PRO A 227 13.26 -14.55 2.15
CA PRO A 227 13.51 -13.77 3.36
C PRO A 227 12.78 -12.41 3.26
N PRO A 228 12.29 -11.85 4.38
CA PRO A 228 11.55 -10.58 4.42
C PRO A 228 12.53 -9.39 4.38
N VAL A 229 13.36 -9.34 3.35
CA VAL A 229 14.37 -8.31 3.14
C VAL A 229 14.24 -7.77 1.73
N THR A 230 14.49 -6.48 1.57
CA THR A 230 14.49 -5.84 0.25
C THR A 230 15.51 -6.51 -0.65
N TYR A 231 15.07 -6.92 -1.84
CA TYR A 231 15.95 -7.50 -2.83
C TYR A 231 17.01 -6.48 -3.24
N SER A 232 18.26 -6.78 -2.88
CA SER A 232 19.42 -6.06 -3.39
C SER A 232 19.88 -6.78 -4.67
N PRO A 233 19.71 -6.17 -5.86
CA PRO A 233 20.17 -6.80 -7.08
C PRO A 233 21.69 -7.05 -6.99
N PRO A 234 22.16 -8.24 -7.39
CA PRO A 234 23.58 -8.49 -7.46
C PRO A 234 24.20 -7.47 -8.40
N ARG A 235 25.41 -6.97 -8.05
CA ARG A 235 26.19 -6.13 -8.96
C ARG A 235 26.45 -6.93 -10.23
N THR A 236 25.68 -6.62 -11.27
CA THR A 236 25.81 -7.27 -12.56
C THR A 236 26.77 -6.43 -13.37
N GLN A 237 27.96 -6.97 -13.58
CA GLN A 237 28.95 -6.44 -14.50
C GLN A 237 28.51 -6.80 -15.91
N PHE A 238 28.24 -5.79 -16.74
CA PHE A 238 28.02 -5.96 -18.16
C PHE A 238 29.37 -5.85 -18.87
N LEU A 239 29.69 -6.80 -19.74
CA LEU A 239 30.88 -6.71 -20.60
C LEU A 239 30.49 -5.98 -21.89
N THR A 240 31.26 -4.97 -22.28
CA THR A 240 31.14 -4.38 -23.62
C THR A 240 31.69 -5.34 -24.69
N ALA A 241 31.42 -5.02 -25.96
CA ALA A 241 32.01 -5.75 -27.08
C ALA A 241 33.55 -5.65 -27.10
N GLU A 242 34.11 -4.58 -26.51
CA GLU A 242 35.54 -4.36 -26.33
C GLU A 242 36.14 -5.07 -25.10
N GLY A 243 35.31 -5.72 -24.28
CA GLY A 243 35.74 -6.43 -23.06
C GLY A 243 35.81 -5.57 -21.80
N ASP A 244 35.33 -4.32 -21.85
CA ASP A 244 35.28 -3.45 -20.70
C ASP A 244 34.13 -3.83 -19.76
N VAL A 245 34.36 -3.70 -18.46
CA VAL A 245 33.34 -3.94 -17.44
C VAL A 245 32.56 -2.66 -17.17
N ILE A 246 31.27 -2.67 -17.51
CA ILE A 246 30.30 -1.66 -17.10
C ILE A 246 29.52 -2.22 -15.91
N ASP A 247 29.74 -1.67 -14.72
CA ASP A 247 28.78 -1.83 -13.64
C ASP A 247 27.49 -1.11 -14.06
N ALA A 248 26.35 -1.79 -13.98
CA ALA A 248 25.05 -1.14 -14.14
C ALA A 248 24.99 0.06 -13.18
N PRO A 249 24.94 1.31 -13.66
CA PRO A 249 24.91 2.43 -12.75
C PRO A 249 23.63 2.35 -11.93
N SER A 250 23.75 2.43 -10.60
CA SER A 250 22.61 2.73 -9.74
C SER A 250 21.88 3.94 -10.36
N LEU A 251 20.57 3.83 -10.57
CA LEU A 251 19.75 4.93 -11.10
C LEU A 251 20.16 6.22 -10.38
N GLN A 252 20.72 7.18 -11.12
CA GLN A 252 21.30 8.37 -10.51
C GLN A 252 20.19 9.09 -9.74
N ALA A 253 20.37 9.25 -8.42
CA ALA A 253 19.56 10.17 -7.65
C ALA A 253 19.67 11.56 -8.30
N PRO A 254 18.57 12.31 -8.45
CA PRO A 254 18.61 13.62 -9.08
C PRO A 254 19.65 14.50 -8.37
N GLY A 255 20.71 14.85 -9.10
CA GLY A 255 21.80 15.65 -8.58
C GLY A 255 21.26 16.96 -8.01
N ARG A 256 21.75 17.35 -6.82
CA ARG A 256 21.49 18.67 -6.25
C ARG A 256 21.80 19.73 -7.32
N ALA A 257 20.77 20.45 -7.75
CA ALA A 257 20.96 21.65 -8.57
C ALA A 257 21.85 22.62 -7.79
N GLY A 258 23.02 22.92 -8.34
CA GLY A 258 23.95 23.91 -7.80
C GLY A 258 23.30 25.30 -7.70
N ARG A 259 23.78 26.04 -6.70
CA ARG A 259 23.35 27.38 -6.27
C ARG A 259 23.18 28.40 -7.40
#